data_AF-A0A1F8GU46-F1
#
_entry.id   AF-A0A1F8GU46-F1
#
_cell.length_a   1.000
_cell.length_b   1.000
_cell.length_c   1.000
_cell.angle_alpha   90.00
_cell.angle_beta   90.00
_cell.angle_gamma   90.00
#
_symmetry.space_group_name_H-M   'P 1'
#
loop_
_entity.id
_entity.type
_entity.pdbx_description
1 polymer ?
#
loop_
_entity_poly.entity_id
_entity_poly.type
_entity_poly.pdbx_seq_one_letter_code
_entity_poly.pdbx_strand_id
1 'polypeptide(L)'
;MWSFNEKLIIYAVHVACIALPLAIFEIIIEKDKGWGSGWDIRRWYAKIFAPESSLMRSIQNALHINPPLNYHVLVFGFLVPVLLALDGIFITKSVFMTLSILFGVLVFEDFLWFALNWNFHSLRELLHGPRGSISWHHAWIRIGSTAYIPASYFSGLAISLLFFLLS
;
A
#
# COMPACT_ATOMS: atom_id res chain seq x y z
N MET A 1 -13.90 10.57 25.11
CA MET A 1 -12.89 9.60 24.63
C MET A 1 -13.64 8.35 24.22
N TRP A 2 -13.33 7.78 23.05
CA TRP A 2 -13.92 6.53 22.60
C TRP A 2 -13.43 5.35 23.44
N SER A 3 -14.31 4.36 23.63
CA SER A 3 -13.96 3.05 24.15
C SER A 3 -13.04 2.30 23.18
N PHE A 4 -12.35 1.26 23.68
CA PHE A 4 -11.49 0.42 22.86
C PHE A 4 -12.22 -0.17 21.64
N ASN A 5 -13.46 -0.67 21.84
CA ASN A 5 -14.25 -1.27 20.78
C ASN A 5 -14.63 -0.24 19.71
N GLU A 6 -15.02 0.98 20.12
CA GLU A 6 -15.32 2.06 19.17
C GLU A 6 -14.08 2.45 18.37
N LYS A 7 -12.91 2.57 19.02
CA LYS A 7 -11.63 2.83 18.33
C LYS A 7 -11.32 1.75 17.30
N LEU A 8 -11.50 0.49 17.67
CA LEU A 8 -11.24 -0.65 16.78
C LEU A 8 -12.15 -0.62 15.55
N ILE A 9 -13.43 -0.34 15.73
CA ILE A 9 -14.39 -0.22 14.63
C ILE A 9 -14.01 0.95 13.72
N ILE A 10 -13.71 2.12 14.30
CA ILE A 10 -13.27 3.31 13.56
C ILE A 10 -12.02 2.96 12.73
N TYR A 11 -10.99 2.41 13.36
CA TYR A 11 -9.77 1.97 12.68
C TYR A 11 -10.06 1.02 11.52
N ALA A 12 -10.80 -0.07 11.79
CA ALA A 12 -11.07 -1.11 10.80
C ALA A 12 -11.86 -0.57 9.60
N VAL A 13 -12.86 0.28 9.86
CA VAL A 13 -13.66 0.92 8.79
C VAL A 13 -12.80 1.87 7.97
N HIS A 14 -11.97 2.71 8.59
CA HIS A 14 -11.11 3.63 7.85
C HIS A 14 -10.09 2.90 6.98
N VAL A 15 -9.42 1.90 7.56
CA VAL A 15 -8.46 1.07 6.82
C VAL A 15 -9.14 0.39 5.64
N ALA A 16 -10.29 -0.26 5.84
CA ALA A 16 -11.01 -0.93 4.76
C ALA A 16 -11.52 0.04 3.68
N CYS A 17 -12.12 1.16 4.08
CA CYS A 17 -12.69 2.15 3.16
C CYS A 17 -11.63 2.88 2.31
N ILE A 18 -10.38 2.94 2.77
CA ILE A 18 -9.28 3.54 2.01
C ILE A 18 -8.53 2.47 1.22
N ALA A 19 -8.12 1.38 1.86
CA ALA A 19 -7.30 0.35 1.25
C ALA A 19 -8.02 -0.40 0.12
N LEU A 20 -9.30 -0.75 0.30
CA LEU A 20 -10.01 -1.55 -0.69
C LEU A 20 -10.21 -0.81 -2.03
N PRO A 21 -10.68 0.46 -2.06
CA PRO A 21 -10.78 1.19 -3.33
C PRO A 21 -9.42 1.43 -3.99
N LEU A 22 -8.36 1.68 -3.21
CA LEU A 22 -7.00 1.85 -3.74
C LEU A 22 -6.51 0.56 -4.40
N ALA A 23 -6.60 -0.57 -3.71
CA ALA A 23 -6.21 -1.87 -4.26
C ALA A 23 -7.01 -2.22 -5.54
N ILE A 24 -8.33 -2.00 -5.54
CA ILE A 24 -9.16 -2.23 -6.73
C ILE A 24 -8.75 -1.30 -7.89
N PHE A 25 -8.53 -0.02 -7.60
CA PHE A 25 -8.07 0.94 -8.59
C PHE A 25 -6.73 0.49 -9.18
N GLU A 26 -5.79 0.09 -8.33
CA GLU A 26 -4.48 -0.41 -8.70
C GLU A 26 -4.56 -1.65 -9.61
N ILE A 27 -5.37 -2.64 -9.22
CA ILE A 27 -5.61 -3.86 -10.03
C ILE A 27 -6.15 -3.51 -11.43
N ILE A 28 -7.08 -2.54 -11.53
CA ILE A 28 -7.68 -2.12 -12.80
C ILE A 28 -6.65 -1.44 -13.70
N ILE A 29 -5.84 -0.54 -13.15
CA ILE A 29 -4.83 0.19 -13.93
C ILE A 29 -3.67 -0.69 -14.38
N GLU A 30 -3.38 -1.76 -13.64
CA GLU A 30 -2.27 -2.68 -13.90
C GLU A 30 -2.60 -3.88 -14.78
N LYS A 31 -3.88 -4.14 -15.06
CA LYS A 31 -4.35 -5.29 -15.85
C LYS A 31 -3.45 -5.65 -17.06
N ASP A 32 -2.97 -4.64 -17.79
CA ASP A 32 -2.13 -4.83 -18.99
C ASP A 32 -0.70 -4.27 -18.84
N LYS A 33 -0.33 -3.78 -17.65
CA LYS A 33 0.84 -2.90 -17.42
C LYS A 33 1.60 -3.19 -16.11
N GLY A 34 1.10 -4.12 -15.30
CA GLY A 34 1.65 -4.49 -14.00
C GLY A 34 2.80 -5.49 -14.09
N TRP A 35 3.45 -5.76 -12.96
CA TRP A 35 4.54 -6.75 -12.88
C TRP A 35 4.14 -8.14 -13.42
N GLY A 36 2.90 -8.58 -13.19
CA GLY A 36 2.42 -9.88 -13.64
C GLY A 36 2.16 -9.99 -15.15
N SER A 37 2.18 -8.88 -15.91
CA SER A 37 2.00 -8.88 -17.37
C SER A 37 3.32 -9.04 -18.15
N GLY A 38 4.44 -9.32 -17.46
CA GLY A 38 5.74 -9.58 -18.08
C GLY A 38 6.49 -8.33 -18.53
N TRP A 39 6.07 -7.15 -18.07
CA TRP A 39 6.76 -5.89 -18.34
C TRP A 39 8.06 -5.79 -17.55
N ASP A 40 9.11 -5.23 -18.17
CA ASP A 40 10.34 -4.85 -17.47
C ASP A 40 10.00 -3.94 -16.28
N ILE A 41 10.60 -4.19 -15.12
CA ILE A 41 10.44 -3.39 -13.90
C ILE A 41 10.68 -1.88 -14.14
N ARG A 42 11.47 -1.52 -15.15
CA ARG A 42 11.72 -0.14 -15.59
C ARG A 42 10.55 0.48 -16.37
N ARG A 43 9.65 -0.33 -16.90
CA ARG A 43 8.46 0.06 -17.69
C ARG A 43 7.14 -0.17 -16.96
N TRP A 44 7.17 -0.91 -15.85
CA TRP A 44 6.07 -1.04 -14.91
C TRP A 44 5.49 0.37 -14.62
N TYR A 45 4.16 0.57 -14.77
CA TYR A 45 3.47 1.87 -14.60
C TYR A 45 3.92 3.06 -15.47
N ALA A 46 4.97 2.92 -16.27
CA ALA A 46 5.57 4.00 -17.06
C ALA A 46 4.67 4.51 -18.19
N LYS A 47 3.49 3.91 -18.40
CA LYS A 47 2.52 4.35 -19.43
C LYS A 47 1.34 5.17 -18.89
N ILE A 48 0.99 5.04 -17.60
CA ILE A 48 -0.09 5.84 -16.97
C ILE A 48 0.50 7.11 -16.34
N PHE A 49 1.71 6.99 -15.78
CA PHE A 49 2.53 8.10 -15.32
C PHE A 49 3.73 8.33 -16.23
N ALA A 50 3.54 8.05 -17.53
CA ALA A 50 4.50 8.34 -18.57
C ALA A 50 4.92 9.82 -18.51
N PRO A 51 6.10 10.17 -19.02
CA PRO A 51 6.67 11.52 -18.94
C PRO A 51 5.82 12.60 -19.64
N GLU A 52 4.68 12.27 -20.23
CA GLU A 52 3.90 13.23 -21.02
C GLU A 52 3.37 14.38 -20.16
N SER A 53 2.98 14.14 -18.89
CA SER A 53 2.57 15.25 -18.01
C SER A 53 3.77 15.99 -17.42
N SER A 54 3.75 17.32 -17.48
CA SER A 54 4.80 18.20 -16.94
C SER A 54 5.00 18.00 -15.44
N LEU A 55 3.92 17.74 -14.71
CA LEU A 55 3.93 17.45 -13.28
C LEU A 55 4.76 16.19 -12.97
N MET A 56 4.60 15.13 -13.77
CA MET A 56 5.26 13.85 -13.51
C MET A 56 6.76 13.90 -13.81
N ARG A 57 7.15 14.66 -14.84
CA ARG A 57 8.56 14.98 -15.10
C ARG A 57 9.20 15.78 -13.97
N SER A 58 8.50 16.80 -13.44
CA SER A 58 9.01 17.60 -12.33
C SER A 58 9.22 16.77 -11.06
N ILE A 59 8.30 15.85 -10.75
CA ILE A 59 8.42 14.95 -9.60
C ILE A 59 9.59 13.97 -9.79
N GLN A 60 9.73 13.36 -10.97
CA GLN A 60 10.85 12.46 -11.29
C GLN A 60 12.19 13.18 -11.16
N ASN A 61 12.30 14.39 -11.70
CA ASN A 61 13.53 15.18 -11.64
C ASN A 61 13.85 15.65 -10.21
N ALA A 62 12.84 15.98 -9.40
CA ALA A 62 13.03 16.44 -8.03
C ALA A 62 13.40 15.31 -7.07
N LEU A 63 12.84 14.10 -7.27
CA LEU A 63 12.99 12.99 -6.33
C LEU A 63 14.02 11.93 -6.77
N HIS A 64 14.48 11.96 -8.02
CA HIS A 64 15.36 10.92 -8.59
C HIS A 64 14.79 9.49 -8.49
N ILE A 65 13.46 9.34 -8.58
CA ILE A 65 12.74 8.09 -8.43
C ILE A 65 12.27 7.56 -9.80
N ASN A 66 12.29 6.25 -10.01
CA ASN A 66 11.83 5.63 -11.25
C ASN A 66 10.31 5.80 -11.45
N PRO A 67 9.81 5.91 -12.71
CA PRO A 67 8.39 6.11 -13.03
C PRO A 67 7.39 5.15 -12.34
N PRO A 68 7.70 3.85 -12.09
CA PRO A 68 6.77 2.96 -11.41
C PRO A 68 6.44 3.34 -9.96
N LEU A 69 7.38 3.99 -9.29
CA LEU A 69 7.22 4.43 -7.90
C LEU A 69 6.42 5.74 -7.81
N ASN A 70 6.14 6.43 -8.92
CA ASN A 70 5.42 7.69 -8.90
C ASN A 70 3.97 7.56 -8.43
N TYR A 71 3.27 6.48 -8.81
CA TYR A 71 1.93 6.21 -8.33
C TYR A 71 1.92 6.08 -6.81
N HIS A 72 2.79 5.22 -6.28
CA HIS A 72 2.92 4.97 -4.85
C HIS A 72 3.35 6.24 -4.09
N VAL A 73 4.28 7.03 -4.63
CA VAL A 73 4.69 8.30 -4.03
C VAL A 73 3.56 9.32 -4.02
N LEU A 74 2.77 9.43 -5.10
CA LEU A 74 1.62 10.34 -5.14
C LEU A 74 0.49 9.90 -4.21
N VAL A 75 0.16 8.62 -4.22
CA VAL A 75 -0.94 8.09 -3.41
C VAL A 75 -0.55 8.04 -1.95
N PHE A 76 0.54 7.37 -1.61
CA PHE A 76 0.95 7.15 -0.22
C PHE A 76 1.83 8.25 0.36
N GLY A 77 2.52 9.03 -0.47
CA GLY A 77 3.30 10.19 -0.02
C GLY A 77 2.51 11.49 0.02
N PHE A 78 1.37 11.60 -0.67
CA PHE A 78 0.59 12.83 -0.72
C PHE A 78 -0.91 12.62 -0.50
N LEU A 79 -1.61 11.90 -1.39
CA LEU A 79 -3.08 11.82 -1.36
C LEU A 79 -3.63 11.23 -0.05
N VAL A 80 -3.16 10.04 0.34
CA VAL A 80 -3.59 9.35 1.56
C VAL A 80 -3.20 10.15 2.81
N PRO A 81 -1.95 10.64 2.96
CA PRO A 81 -1.59 11.51 4.08
C PRO A 81 -2.45 12.77 4.19
N VAL A 82 -2.78 13.45 3.07
CA VAL A 82 -3.62 14.65 3.09
C VAL A 82 -5.07 14.32 3.51
N LEU A 83 -5.66 13.25 2.95
CA LEU A 83 -7.00 12.81 3.32
C LEU A 83 -7.07 12.45 4.82
N LEU A 84 -6.06 11.72 5.31
CA LEU A 84 -5.96 11.32 6.71
C LEU A 84 -5.66 12.51 7.63
N ALA A 85 -4.92 13.52 7.19
CA ALA A 85 -4.70 14.73 7.97
C ALA A 85 -6.00 15.53 8.14
N LEU A 86 -6.81 15.65 7.09
CA LEU A 86 -8.12 16.29 7.16
C LEU A 86 -9.06 15.50 8.09
N ASP A 87 -9.12 14.17 7.94
CA ASP A 87 -9.85 13.30 8.86
C ASP A 87 -9.36 13.47 10.32
N GLY A 88 -8.04 13.48 10.52
CA GLY A 88 -7.36 13.69 11.80
C GLY A 88 -7.72 15.00 12.48
N ILE A 89 -7.91 16.07 11.72
CA ILE A 89 -8.28 17.39 12.25
C ILE A 89 -9.78 17.46 12.58
N PHE A 90 -10.64 16.95 11.69
CA PHE A 90 -12.09 17.19 11.78
C PHE A 90 -12.89 16.06 12.41
N ILE A 91 -12.49 14.80 12.20
CA ILE A 91 -13.25 13.60 12.55
C ILE A 91 -12.54 12.83 13.67
N THR A 92 -11.36 12.27 13.41
CA THR A 92 -10.67 11.38 14.37
C THR A 92 -10.06 12.11 15.55
N LYS A 93 -9.61 13.36 15.37
CA LYS A 93 -9.06 14.23 16.43
C LYS A 93 -7.95 13.57 17.26
N SER A 94 -7.23 12.62 16.67
CA SER A 94 -6.15 11.86 17.33
C SER A 94 -5.06 11.57 16.32
N VAL A 95 -3.90 12.21 16.49
CA VAL A 95 -2.72 12.00 15.63
C VAL A 95 -2.28 10.54 15.64
N PHE A 96 -2.35 9.87 16.79
CA PHE A 96 -2.01 8.45 16.89
C PHE A 96 -3.02 7.57 16.14
N MET A 97 -4.32 7.87 16.19
CA MET A 97 -5.30 7.13 15.38
C MET A 97 -5.04 7.35 13.89
N THR A 98 -4.76 8.59 13.47
CA THR A 98 -4.44 8.91 12.08
C THR A 98 -3.20 8.16 11.58
N LEU A 99 -2.12 8.13 12.38
CA LEU A 99 -0.90 7.38 12.05
C LEU A 99 -1.16 5.86 12.04
N SER A 100 -1.94 5.36 13.00
CA SER A 100 -2.34 3.96 13.03
C SER A 100 -3.06 3.56 11.74
N ILE A 101 -4.04 4.35 11.29
CA ILE A 101 -4.78 4.13 10.04
C ILE A 101 -3.83 4.21 8.84
N LEU A 102 -2.91 5.18 8.78
CA LEU A 102 -1.95 5.32 7.67
C LEU A 102 -1.12 4.03 7.47
N PHE A 103 -0.52 3.51 8.54
CA PHE A 103 0.26 2.28 8.47
C PHE A 103 -0.62 1.04 8.21
N GLY A 104 -1.84 1.04 8.75
CA GLY A 104 -2.82 -0.01 8.47
C GLY A 104 -3.20 -0.06 6.99
N VAL A 105 -3.48 1.09 6.38
CA VAL A 105 -3.76 1.23 4.95
C VAL A 105 -2.58 0.75 4.11
N LEU A 106 -1.35 1.18 4.42
CA LEU A 106 -0.15 0.77 3.66
C LEU A 106 0.03 -0.75 3.57
N VAL A 107 -0.19 -1.47 4.67
CA VAL A 107 -0.05 -2.93 4.67
C VAL A 107 -1.26 -3.60 4.06
N PHE A 108 -2.46 -3.14 4.41
CA PHE A 108 -3.69 -3.81 4.01
C PHE A 108 -4.00 -3.60 2.54
N GLU A 109 -3.67 -2.44 1.97
CA GLU A 109 -3.84 -2.15 0.55
C GLU A 109 -2.96 -3.05 -0.32
N ASP A 110 -1.65 -3.12 -0.04
CA ASP A 110 -0.73 -4.01 -0.77
C ASP A 110 -1.16 -5.48 -0.62
N PHE A 111 -1.56 -5.90 0.58
CA PHE A 111 -2.09 -7.26 0.78
C PHE A 111 -3.39 -7.51 -0.02
N LEU A 112 -4.32 -6.56 -0.03
CA LEU A 112 -5.56 -6.66 -0.79
C LEU A 112 -5.27 -6.68 -2.29
N TRP A 113 -4.29 -5.92 -2.78
CA TRP A 113 -3.82 -6.01 -4.15
C TRP A 113 -3.42 -7.45 -4.45
N PHE A 114 -2.53 -8.06 -3.66
CA PHE A 114 -2.12 -9.44 -3.87
C PHE A 114 -3.28 -10.44 -3.80
N ALA A 115 -4.17 -10.29 -2.81
CA ALA A 115 -5.26 -11.21 -2.55
C ALA A 115 -6.40 -11.13 -3.57
N LEU A 116 -6.68 -9.92 -4.10
CA LEU A 116 -7.82 -9.66 -4.97
C LEU A 116 -7.45 -9.53 -6.44
N ASN A 117 -6.16 -9.43 -6.81
CA ASN A 117 -5.78 -9.27 -8.21
C ASN A 117 -6.15 -10.50 -9.04
N TRP A 118 -7.19 -10.35 -9.86
CA TRP A 118 -7.71 -11.40 -10.73
C TRP A 118 -6.96 -11.52 -12.06
N ASN A 119 -6.02 -10.61 -12.35
CA ASN A 119 -5.26 -10.64 -13.60
C ASN A 119 -4.00 -11.52 -13.49
N PHE A 120 -3.49 -11.74 -12.27
CA PHE A 120 -2.23 -12.44 -12.02
C PHE A 120 -2.35 -13.44 -10.88
N HIS A 121 -1.46 -14.44 -10.82
CA HIS A 121 -1.33 -15.32 -9.66
C HIS A 121 -0.57 -14.65 -8.50
N SER A 122 -0.85 -13.37 -8.25
CA SER A 122 -0.16 -12.49 -7.30
C SER A 122 -0.07 -13.08 -5.89
N LEU A 123 -1.19 -13.56 -5.32
CA LEU A 123 -1.19 -14.15 -3.98
C LEU A 123 -0.29 -15.40 -3.89
N ARG A 124 -0.29 -16.24 -4.94
CA ARG A 124 0.57 -17.44 -4.98
C ARG A 124 2.04 -17.04 -4.99
N GLU A 125 2.38 -16.05 -5.80
CA GLU A 125 3.75 -15.53 -5.87
C GLU A 125 4.19 -14.87 -4.56
N LEU A 126 3.29 -14.14 -3.87
CA LEU A 126 3.54 -13.58 -2.54
C LEU A 126 3.89 -14.69 -1.55
N LEU A 127 3.10 -15.76 -1.54
CA LEU A 127 3.29 -16.88 -0.63
C LEU A 127 4.53 -17.72 -0.96
N HIS A 128 5.03 -17.71 -2.20
CA HIS A 128 6.34 -18.29 -2.55
C HIS A 128 7.53 -17.50 -2.00
N GLY A 129 7.31 -16.24 -1.62
CA GLY A 129 8.28 -15.36 -1.00
C GLY A 129 9.60 -15.26 -1.76
N PRO A 130 10.74 -15.64 -1.16
CA PRO A 130 12.06 -15.52 -1.81
C PRO A 130 12.23 -16.43 -3.04
N ARG A 131 11.28 -17.35 -3.29
CA ARG A 131 11.26 -18.22 -4.48
C ARG A 131 10.26 -17.74 -5.54
N GLY A 132 9.46 -16.74 -5.24
CA GLY A 132 8.53 -16.13 -6.20
C GLY A 132 9.21 -15.08 -7.07
N SER A 133 8.45 -14.48 -7.99
CA SER A 133 8.97 -13.44 -8.89
C SER A 133 8.93 -12.01 -8.33
N ILE A 134 8.48 -11.81 -7.09
CA ILE A 134 8.28 -10.48 -6.48
C ILE A 134 9.61 -9.91 -6.00
N SER A 135 10.06 -8.83 -6.60
CA SER A 135 11.42 -8.29 -6.39
C SER A 135 11.51 -7.12 -5.42
N TRP A 136 10.40 -6.45 -5.09
CA TRP A 136 10.40 -5.25 -4.24
C TRP A 136 10.36 -5.56 -2.73
N HIS A 137 10.04 -6.79 -2.35
CA HIS A 137 10.21 -7.26 -0.97
C HIS A 137 11.56 -7.95 -0.82
N HIS A 138 12.43 -7.38 0.01
CA HIS A 138 13.80 -7.87 0.21
C HIS A 138 13.95 -8.82 1.39
N ALA A 139 12.96 -8.88 2.28
CA ALA A 139 12.98 -9.71 3.48
C ALA A 139 11.64 -10.43 3.66
N TRP A 140 11.72 -11.71 4.02
CA TRP A 140 10.57 -12.61 4.08
C TRP A 140 10.56 -13.38 5.39
N ILE A 141 9.37 -13.57 5.96
CA ILE A 141 9.12 -14.36 7.15
C ILE A 141 8.40 -15.63 6.71
N ARG A 142 8.95 -16.80 7.08
CA ARG A 142 8.30 -18.08 6.81
C ARG A 142 7.19 -18.31 7.84
N ILE A 143 5.96 -18.53 7.36
CA ILE A 143 4.76 -18.73 8.20
C ILE A 143 4.19 -20.15 8.10
N GLY A 144 4.77 -21.00 7.25
CA GLY A 144 4.38 -22.40 7.12
C GLY A 144 5.47 -23.24 6.45
N SER A 145 5.13 -24.50 6.13
CA SER A 145 6.06 -25.38 5.41
C SER A 145 6.42 -24.83 4.03
N THR A 146 5.49 -24.17 3.35
CA THR A 146 5.66 -23.66 1.97
C THR A 146 5.25 -22.20 1.78
N ALA A 147 4.89 -21.48 2.85
CA ALA A 147 4.32 -20.14 2.78
C ALA A 147 5.20 -19.09 3.47
N TYR A 148 5.28 -17.91 2.85
CA TYR A 148 6.02 -16.74 3.30
C TYR A 148 5.14 -15.50 3.28
N ILE A 149 5.50 -14.51 4.09
CA ILE A 149 4.97 -13.15 4.04
C ILE A 149 6.12 -12.14 4.04
N PRO A 150 5.96 -10.96 3.44
CA PRO A 150 6.96 -9.91 3.54
C PRO A 150 7.19 -9.49 5.00
N ALA A 151 8.45 -9.36 5.41
CA ALA A 151 8.79 -8.86 6.75
C ALA A 151 8.29 -7.42 6.97
N SER A 152 8.16 -6.64 5.90
CA SER A 152 7.59 -5.29 5.92
C SER A 152 6.14 -5.27 6.40
N TYR A 153 5.35 -6.33 6.17
CA TYR A 153 3.96 -6.41 6.67
C TYR A 153 3.95 -6.51 8.19
N PHE A 154 4.84 -7.33 8.75
CA PHE A 154 4.96 -7.45 10.20
C PHE A 154 5.35 -6.12 10.84
N SER A 155 6.37 -5.46 10.29
CA SER A 155 6.82 -4.15 10.80
C SER A 155 5.72 -3.09 10.68
N GLY A 156 5.02 -3.02 9.53
CA GLY A 156 3.94 -2.06 9.32
C GLY A 156 2.75 -2.29 10.25
N LEU A 157 2.32 -3.55 10.44
CA LEU A 157 1.26 -3.91 11.38
C LEU A 157 1.66 -3.64 12.83
N ALA A 158 2.91 -3.92 13.21
CA ALA A 158 3.41 -3.64 14.55
C ALA A 158 3.40 -2.13 14.85
N ILE A 159 3.83 -1.30 13.90
CA ILE A 159 3.77 0.17 14.00
C ILE A 159 2.32 0.65 14.07
N SER A 160 1.45 0.12 13.21
CA SER A 160 0.01 0.45 13.20
C SER A 160 -0.66 0.12 14.54
N LEU A 161 -0.37 -1.06 15.11
CA LEU A 161 -0.88 -1.48 16.41
C LEU A 161 -0.32 -0.64 17.56
N LEU A 162 0.97 -0.30 17.52
CA LEU A 162 1.58 0.58 18.51
C LEU A 162 0.85 1.93 18.57
N PHE A 163 0.63 2.56 17.40
CA PHE A 163 -0.12 3.82 17.35
C PHE A 163 -1.59 3.66 17.72
N PHE A 164 -2.22 2.52 17.40
CA PHE A 164 -3.58 2.24 17.82
C PHE A 164 -3.71 2.22 19.35
N LEU A 165 -2.76 1.57 20.03
CA LEU A 165 -2.73 1.48 21.50
C LEU A 165 -2.44 2.83 22.18
N LEU A 166 -1.76 3.74 21.49
CA LEU A 166 -1.47 5.11 21.97
C LEU A 166 -2.60 6.11 21.67
N SER A 167 -3.55 5.74 20.79
CA SER A 167 -4.67 6.59 20.38
C SER A 167 -5.78 6.68 21.42
#